data_AF-A0A0M3J413-F1
#
_entry.id   AF-A0A0M3J413-F1
#
_cell.length_a   1.000
_cell.length_b   1.000
_cell.length_c   1.000
_cell.angle_alpha   90.00
_cell.angle_beta   90.00
_cell.angle_gamma   90.00
#
_symmetry.space_group_name_H-M   'P 1'
#
loop_
_entity.id
_entity.type
_entity.pdbx_description
1 polymer ?
#
loop_
_entity_poly.entity_id
_entity_poly.type
_entity_poly.pdbx_seq_one_letter_code
_entity_poly.pdbx_strand_id
1 'polypeptide(L)'
;MTIEEHQEYGAALWFDELWYFYDFVEINGSWESRIQRIFSAISEYCPGYVDWIPKHSIIFSKLLRAMDLSVRDGKVSVGDGSGMGSESSGAEWIVWMLGGPNDSAERHLCRLIRCIESFLHPLHDGGHTLTLQLFLAALVNEMVRRVRMERVRNKTKHKVPKWMRLTDSQIESFVTILLPSVTYSAFSTVETSLPSNILRFLAFLAPHLVLPQVIDFVYPSFSNTTEPNRLKQSLECLAEVCVPLIRDDGKRFYANFNKCSRNWINEMRNDNMDSMEALMFTESLVLRKMWNSRPPKESIRSVQLQRNAPGREPLRYHAIVLLDCLVSAIDINDIVKLSLAFRVIYQKYFDRLPINGPYEPNLIFRSKRTA
;
A
#
# COMPACT_ATOMS: atom_id res chain seq x y z
N MET A 1 -8.66 29.14 11.93
CA MET A 1 -9.41 29.61 13.09
C MET A 1 -8.72 29.02 14.32
N THR A 2 -8.39 29.84 15.31
CA THR A 2 -7.80 29.35 16.58
C THR A 2 -8.87 28.65 17.41
N ILE A 3 -8.46 27.97 18.49
CA ILE A 3 -9.39 27.32 19.43
C ILE A 3 -10.33 28.37 20.04
N GLU A 4 -9.80 29.54 20.40
CA GLU A 4 -10.55 30.67 20.98
C GLU A 4 -11.57 31.23 19.99
N GLU A 5 -11.18 31.45 18.72
CA GLU A 5 -12.11 31.91 17.67
C GLU A 5 -13.24 30.90 17.42
N HIS A 6 -12.97 29.60 17.59
CA HIS A 6 -14.01 28.58 17.48
C HIS A 6 -15.01 28.60 18.64
N GLN A 7 -14.59 29.03 19.83
CA GLN A 7 -15.47 29.17 20.99
C GLN A 7 -16.44 30.33 20.80
N GLU A 8 -15.99 31.43 20.20
CA GLU A 8 -16.77 32.66 20.07
C GLU A 8 -17.60 32.71 18.77
N TYR A 9 -17.05 32.24 17.64
CA TYR A 9 -17.65 32.43 16.32
C TYR A 9 -17.79 31.15 15.49
N GLY A 10 -17.26 30.03 15.98
CA GLY A 10 -17.05 28.84 15.17
C GLY A 10 -17.86 27.65 15.64
N ALA A 11 -17.17 26.52 15.81
CA ALA A 11 -17.80 25.23 15.99
C ALA A 11 -18.51 25.08 17.33
N ALA A 12 -18.08 25.80 18.37
CA ALA A 12 -18.76 25.72 19.67
C ALA A 12 -20.24 26.15 19.61
N LEU A 13 -20.64 26.95 18.62
CA LEU A 13 -22.00 27.46 18.47
C LEU A 13 -22.99 26.44 17.88
N TRP A 14 -22.51 25.37 17.24
CA TRP A 14 -23.35 24.42 16.50
C TRP A 14 -22.95 22.97 16.67
N PHE A 15 -21.79 22.69 17.29
CA PHE A 15 -21.24 21.33 17.33
C PHE A 15 -22.12 20.39 18.14
N ASP A 16 -22.60 20.81 19.30
CA ASP A 16 -23.39 19.95 20.18
C ASP A 16 -24.76 19.63 19.58
N GLU A 17 -25.44 20.60 18.97
CA GLU A 17 -26.69 20.38 18.25
C GLU A 17 -26.47 19.47 17.04
N LEU A 18 -25.44 19.73 16.23
CA LEU A 18 -25.15 18.91 15.06
C LEU A 18 -24.74 17.49 15.44
N TRP A 19 -24.04 17.33 16.56
CA TRP A 19 -23.69 16.01 17.11
C TRP A 19 -24.93 15.27 17.61
N TYR A 20 -25.83 15.94 18.32
CA TYR A 20 -27.11 15.36 18.74
C TYR A 20 -27.89 14.84 17.52
N PHE A 21 -27.96 15.65 16.46
CA PHE A 21 -28.55 15.27 15.20
C PHE A 21 -27.85 14.08 14.54
N TYR A 22 -26.52 14.02 14.58
CA TYR A 22 -25.79 12.88 14.05
C TYR A 22 -26.04 11.60 14.85
N ASP A 23 -26.06 11.67 16.17
CA ASP A 23 -26.24 10.51 17.07
C ASP A 23 -27.67 9.96 17.02
N PHE A 24 -28.67 10.86 17.03
CA PHE A 24 -30.09 10.52 16.96
C PHE A 24 -30.48 9.75 15.69
N VAL A 25 -29.72 9.92 14.60
CA VAL A 25 -30.03 9.29 13.31
C VAL A 25 -29.66 7.83 13.32
N GLU A 26 -30.64 6.96 13.49
CA GLU A 26 -30.41 5.52 13.40
C GLU A 26 -30.46 5.01 11.95
N ILE A 27 -31.07 5.72 11.01
CA ILE A 27 -31.21 5.26 9.61
C ILE A 27 -30.50 6.24 8.69
N ASN A 28 -29.65 5.70 7.82
CA ASN A 28 -28.89 6.30 6.70
C ASN A 28 -29.65 7.42 5.95
N GLY A 29 -29.86 8.56 6.59
CA GLY A 29 -30.57 9.67 5.99
C GLY A 29 -29.67 10.40 4.99
N SER A 30 -30.26 11.00 3.96
CA SER A 30 -29.53 11.83 2.97
C SER A 30 -28.74 13.00 3.58
N TRP A 31 -28.94 13.28 4.87
CA TRP A 31 -28.29 14.31 5.66
C TRP A 31 -27.11 13.79 6.49
N GLU A 32 -27.04 12.49 6.80
CA GLU A 32 -25.93 11.89 7.58
C GLU A 32 -24.60 12.08 6.84
N SER A 33 -24.60 11.83 5.53
CA SER A 33 -23.47 12.08 4.64
C SER A 33 -22.96 13.51 4.68
N ARG A 34 -23.87 14.49 4.78
CA ARG A 34 -23.53 15.92 4.83
C ARG A 34 -22.95 16.30 6.18
N ILE A 35 -23.51 15.79 7.26
CA ILE A 35 -22.99 15.99 8.61
C ILE A 35 -21.59 15.37 8.75
N GLN A 36 -21.42 14.14 8.25
CA GLN A 36 -20.12 13.47 8.20
C GLN A 36 -19.09 14.29 7.42
N ARG A 37 -19.48 14.94 6.31
CA ARG A 37 -18.60 15.85 5.57
C ARG A 37 -18.18 17.08 6.38
N ILE A 38 -19.06 17.61 7.24
CA ILE A 38 -18.73 18.72 8.13
C ILE A 38 -17.75 18.26 9.23
N PHE A 39 -17.98 17.08 9.83
CA PHE A 39 -17.12 16.56 10.88
C PHE A 39 -15.74 16.06 10.40
N SER A 40 -15.67 15.51 9.18
CA SER A 40 -14.38 15.24 8.54
C SER A 40 -13.62 16.54 8.29
N ALA A 41 -14.27 17.54 7.72
CA ALA A 41 -13.66 18.83 7.45
C ALA A 41 -13.13 19.51 8.73
N ILE A 42 -13.90 19.58 9.82
CA ILE A 42 -13.39 20.18 11.06
C ILE A 42 -12.21 19.40 11.63
N SER A 43 -12.20 18.07 11.50
CA SER A 43 -11.08 17.22 11.91
C SER A 43 -9.82 17.49 11.09
N GLU A 44 -9.96 17.70 9.77
CA GLU A 44 -8.84 18.08 8.91
C GLU A 44 -8.36 19.52 9.20
N TYR A 45 -9.27 20.48 9.20
CA TYR A 45 -8.94 21.90 9.22
C TYR A 45 -8.49 22.37 10.59
N CYS A 46 -9.00 21.73 11.64
CA CYS A 46 -8.71 22.07 13.04
C CYS A 46 -8.35 20.81 13.85
N PRO A 47 -7.20 20.15 13.54
CA PRO A 47 -6.80 18.94 14.23
C PRO A 47 -6.57 19.21 15.72
N GLY A 48 -7.22 18.40 16.57
CA GLY A 48 -7.13 18.51 18.03
C GLY A 48 -8.07 19.52 18.68
N TYR A 49 -8.98 20.16 17.91
CA TYR A 49 -10.02 21.01 18.48
C TYR A 49 -11.14 20.19 19.15
N VAL A 50 -11.66 19.17 18.47
CA VAL A 50 -12.72 18.30 18.99
C VAL A 50 -12.11 17.07 19.67
N ASP A 51 -12.59 16.75 20.88
CA ASP A 51 -12.35 15.44 21.47
C ASP A 51 -13.33 14.39 20.92
N TRP A 52 -12.82 13.56 20.01
CA TRP A 52 -13.57 12.48 19.38
C TRP A 52 -13.60 11.19 20.20
N ILE A 53 -12.79 11.06 21.26
CA ILE A 53 -12.62 9.80 22.01
C ILE A 53 -13.95 9.22 22.52
N PRO A 54 -14.85 10.02 23.13
CA PRO A 54 -16.14 9.50 23.60
C PRO A 54 -17.08 9.08 22.45
N LYS A 55 -16.80 9.53 21.24
CA LYS A 55 -17.66 9.44 20.06
C LYS A 55 -17.25 8.33 19.09
N HIS A 56 -16.05 7.75 19.24
CA HIS A 56 -15.50 6.74 18.33
C HIS A 56 -16.47 5.57 18.10
N SER A 57 -17.07 4.99 19.15
CA SER A 57 -18.00 3.87 18.99
C SER A 57 -19.16 4.17 18.02
N ILE A 58 -19.75 5.37 18.14
CA ILE A 58 -20.87 5.82 17.30
C ILE A 58 -20.38 6.05 15.86
N ILE A 59 -19.27 6.77 15.71
CA ILE A 59 -18.69 7.11 14.40
C ILE A 59 -18.36 5.84 13.60
N PHE A 60 -17.58 4.93 14.18
CA PHE A 60 -17.14 3.72 13.48
C PHE A 60 -18.31 2.75 13.22
N SER A 61 -19.30 2.67 14.11
CA SER A 61 -20.50 1.84 13.88
C SER A 61 -21.36 2.40 12.75
N LYS A 62 -21.53 3.72 12.66
CA LYS A 62 -22.24 4.37 11.55
C LYS A 62 -21.51 4.19 10.23
N LEU A 63 -20.18 4.41 10.20
CA LEU A 63 -19.37 4.16 9.01
C LEU A 63 -19.45 2.70 8.53
N LEU A 64 -19.48 1.73 9.45
CA LEU A 64 -19.66 0.32 9.11
C LEU A 64 -21.03 0.03 8.48
N ARG A 65 -22.10 0.61 9.05
CA ARG A 65 -23.47 0.47 8.52
C ARG A 65 -23.67 1.17 7.18
N ALA A 66 -22.89 2.20 6.91
CA ALA A 66 -22.93 2.91 5.65
C ALA A 66 -22.42 2.00 4.50
N MET A 67 -21.44 1.14 4.76
CA MET A 67 -20.83 0.24 3.75
C MET A 67 -21.75 -0.85 3.18
N ASP A 68 -23.01 -0.93 3.62
CA ASP A 68 -24.06 -1.82 3.10
C ASP A 68 -23.63 -3.27 2.87
N LEU A 69 -23.01 -3.85 3.89
CA LEU A 69 -22.53 -5.22 3.82
C LEU A 69 -23.69 -6.17 4.06
N SER A 70 -24.07 -6.95 3.05
CA SER A 70 -25.06 -8.01 3.22
C SER A 70 -24.39 -9.21 3.89
N VAL A 71 -24.81 -9.54 5.11
CA VAL A 71 -24.31 -10.72 5.82
C VAL A 71 -25.21 -11.89 5.44
N ARG A 72 -24.67 -12.80 4.62
CA ARG A 72 -25.28 -14.06 4.13
C ARG A 72 -26.36 -13.88 3.06
N ASP A 73 -26.39 -14.86 2.15
CA ASP A 73 -27.50 -15.12 1.24
C ASP A 73 -28.84 -15.10 2.02
N GLY A 74 -29.52 -13.95 1.95
CA GLY A 74 -30.97 -13.91 2.02
C GLY A 74 -31.66 -13.41 3.28
N LYS A 75 -31.07 -12.65 4.23
CA LYS A 75 -31.95 -11.94 5.20
C LYS A 75 -31.47 -10.76 6.05
N VAL A 76 -30.20 -10.33 6.03
CA VAL A 76 -29.81 -9.13 6.79
C VAL A 76 -28.81 -8.28 6.01
N SER A 77 -29.28 -7.20 5.39
CA SER A 77 -28.40 -6.11 4.93
C SER A 77 -27.99 -5.29 6.15
N VAL A 78 -26.69 -5.01 6.27
CA VAL A 78 -26.18 -4.05 7.25
C VAL A 78 -26.19 -2.67 6.58
N GLY A 79 -27.37 -2.10 6.39
CA GLY A 79 -27.57 -0.81 5.71
C GLY A 79 -28.46 -0.90 4.49
N ASP A 80 -28.55 0.22 3.78
CA ASP A 80 -29.25 0.42 2.50
C ASP A 80 -28.37 1.16 1.47
N GLY A 81 -27.08 1.33 1.78
CA GLY A 81 -26.08 2.03 0.95
C GLY A 81 -26.26 3.54 0.80
N SER A 82 -27.39 4.10 1.29
CA SER A 82 -27.77 5.49 1.05
C SER A 82 -27.10 6.49 2.02
N GLY A 83 -26.51 5.97 3.11
CA GLY A 83 -25.93 6.74 4.20
C GLY A 83 -24.41 6.94 4.13
N MET A 84 -23.71 6.26 3.23
CA MET A 84 -22.33 6.67 2.93
C MET A 84 -22.39 8.05 2.30
N GLY A 85 -22.00 9.07 3.06
CA GLY A 85 -21.28 10.15 2.40
C GLY A 85 -20.12 9.55 1.62
N SER A 86 -19.69 10.19 0.53
CA SER A 86 -18.58 9.72 -0.32
C SER A 86 -17.52 9.06 0.56
N GLU A 87 -17.13 7.82 0.22
CA GLU A 87 -16.19 6.96 0.94
C GLU A 87 -14.97 7.74 1.45
N SER A 88 -14.59 8.75 0.67
CA SER A 88 -13.63 9.83 0.95
C SER A 88 -13.83 10.53 2.30
N SER A 89 -15.04 11.00 2.64
CA SER A 89 -15.30 11.79 3.86
C SER A 89 -15.18 10.93 5.12
N GLY A 90 -15.57 9.65 5.04
CA GLY A 90 -15.42 8.70 6.14
C GLY A 90 -13.96 8.37 6.39
N ALA A 91 -13.23 8.11 5.30
CA ALA A 91 -11.78 7.91 5.34
C ALA A 91 -11.03 9.13 5.89
N GLU A 92 -11.40 10.34 5.44
CA GLU A 92 -10.91 11.62 5.97
C GLU A 92 -11.10 11.72 7.47
N TRP A 93 -12.32 11.54 7.94
CA TRP A 93 -12.60 11.63 9.36
C TRP A 93 -11.77 10.64 10.18
N ILE A 94 -11.71 9.37 9.74
CA ILE A 94 -10.93 8.33 10.43
C ILE A 94 -9.46 8.75 10.49
N VAL A 95 -8.85 9.07 9.35
CA VAL A 95 -7.42 9.37 9.29
C VAL A 95 -7.09 10.57 10.16
N TRP A 96 -7.92 11.63 10.18
CA TRP A 96 -7.67 12.81 11.02
C TRP A 96 -7.93 12.59 12.51
N MET A 97 -8.63 11.53 12.92
CA MET A 97 -8.73 11.10 14.32
C MET A 97 -7.51 10.30 14.81
N LEU A 98 -6.68 9.76 13.90
CA LEU A 98 -5.50 8.97 14.28
C LEU A 98 -4.38 9.84 14.87
N GLY A 99 -3.41 9.19 15.50
CA GLY A 99 -2.22 9.82 16.04
C GLY A 99 -2.39 10.34 17.46
N GLY A 100 -1.29 10.91 17.98
CA GLY A 100 -1.20 11.31 19.38
C GLY A 100 -1.12 10.13 20.37
N PRO A 101 -1.25 10.40 21.68
CA PRO A 101 -0.96 9.42 22.72
C PRO A 101 -2.07 8.37 22.91
N ASN A 102 -3.29 8.65 22.43
CA ASN A 102 -4.43 7.75 22.59
C ASN A 102 -4.60 6.90 21.34
N ASP A 103 -4.62 5.58 21.52
CA ASP A 103 -4.76 4.58 20.45
C ASP A 103 -6.23 4.19 20.17
N SER A 104 -7.21 4.85 20.80
CA SER A 104 -8.63 4.49 20.70
C SER A 104 -9.12 4.50 19.26
N ALA A 105 -8.82 5.53 18.47
CA ALA A 105 -9.22 5.60 17.06
C ALA A 105 -8.59 4.46 16.23
N GLU A 106 -7.33 4.13 16.49
CA GLU A 106 -6.62 3.04 15.83
C GLU A 106 -7.24 1.67 16.17
N ARG A 107 -7.60 1.44 17.44
CA ARG A 107 -8.30 0.22 17.87
C ARG A 107 -9.66 0.07 17.20
N HIS A 108 -10.42 1.16 17.04
CA HIS A 108 -11.70 1.12 16.33
C HIS A 108 -11.52 0.89 14.83
N LEU A 109 -10.49 1.50 14.21
CA LEU A 109 -10.13 1.22 12.83
C LEU A 109 -9.77 -0.26 12.64
N CYS A 110 -8.94 -0.83 13.51
CA CYS A 110 -8.57 -2.24 13.46
C CYS A 110 -9.81 -3.15 13.51
N ARG A 111 -10.77 -2.85 14.40
CA ARG A 111 -12.05 -3.57 14.47
C ARG A 111 -12.87 -3.44 13.19
N LEU A 112 -13.00 -2.22 12.65
CA LEU A 112 -13.73 -1.96 11.41
C LEU A 112 -13.12 -2.73 10.24
N ILE A 113 -11.79 -2.69 10.07
CA ILE A 113 -11.11 -3.41 9.00
C ILE A 113 -11.28 -4.93 9.14
N ARG A 114 -11.16 -5.47 10.36
CA ARG A 114 -11.44 -6.90 10.63
C ARG A 114 -12.88 -7.30 10.31
N CYS A 115 -13.85 -6.40 10.50
CA CYS A 115 -15.25 -6.68 10.15
C CYS A 115 -15.47 -6.77 8.64
N ILE A 116 -14.72 -6.00 7.83
CA ILE A 116 -14.87 -5.99 6.37
C ILE A 116 -13.89 -6.93 5.64
N GLU A 117 -12.87 -7.44 6.33
CA GLU A 117 -11.76 -8.22 5.74
C GLU A 117 -12.25 -9.45 4.97
N SER A 118 -13.20 -10.21 5.53
CA SER A 118 -13.73 -11.42 4.88
C SER A 118 -14.48 -11.11 3.59
N PHE A 119 -15.11 -9.94 3.46
CA PHE A 119 -15.85 -9.51 2.26
C PHE A 119 -14.93 -9.13 1.10
N LEU A 120 -13.64 -8.89 1.37
CA LEU A 120 -12.62 -8.59 0.38
C LEU A 120 -11.89 -9.83 -0.12
N HIS A 121 -12.15 -11.01 0.45
CA HIS A 121 -11.62 -12.27 -0.04
C HIS A 121 -12.14 -12.54 -1.46
N PRO A 122 -11.31 -12.95 -2.43
CA PRO A 122 -11.74 -13.17 -3.82
C PRO A 122 -12.93 -14.13 -3.99
N LEU A 123 -13.10 -15.08 -3.06
CA LEU A 123 -14.24 -16.01 -3.04
C LEU A 123 -15.57 -15.38 -2.63
N HIS A 124 -15.54 -14.17 -2.06
CA HIS A 124 -16.71 -13.44 -1.58
C HIS A 124 -16.94 -12.15 -2.36
N ASP A 125 -16.38 -12.05 -3.57
CA ASP A 125 -16.60 -10.89 -4.43
C ASP A 125 -18.09 -10.69 -4.73
N GLY A 126 -18.52 -9.43 -4.73
CA GLY A 126 -19.90 -9.05 -4.99
C GLY A 126 -20.06 -7.55 -5.21
N GLY A 127 -21.30 -7.08 -5.16
CA GLY A 127 -21.60 -5.64 -5.33
C GLY A 127 -20.90 -4.73 -4.32
N HIS A 128 -20.60 -5.25 -3.12
CA HIS A 128 -19.88 -4.55 -2.06
C HIS A 128 -18.38 -4.37 -2.32
N THR A 129 -17.77 -5.22 -3.16
CA THR A 129 -16.31 -5.26 -3.33
C THR A 129 -15.75 -3.92 -3.82
N LEU A 130 -16.39 -3.30 -4.82
CA LEU A 130 -15.92 -2.02 -5.36
C LEU A 130 -16.00 -0.90 -4.31
N THR A 131 -17.10 -0.83 -3.56
CA THR A 131 -17.29 0.15 -2.48
C THR A 131 -16.21 0.00 -1.40
N LEU A 132 -15.91 -1.23 -0.99
CA LEU A 132 -14.84 -1.50 -0.03
C LEU A 132 -13.46 -1.14 -0.58
N GLN A 133 -13.18 -1.44 -1.85
CA GLN A 133 -11.93 -1.04 -2.51
C GLN A 133 -11.78 0.49 -2.58
N LEU A 134 -12.85 1.22 -2.90
CA LEU A 134 -12.87 2.69 -2.91
C LEU A 134 -12.64 3.26 -1.51
N PHE A 135 -13.25 2.67 -0.48
CA PHE A 135 -13.02 3.06 0.91
C PHE A 135 -11.57 2.83 1.35
N LEU A 136 -10.98 1.67 1.05
CA LEU A 136 -9.56 1.39 1.33
C LEU A 136 -8.63 2.36 0.58
N ALA A 137 -8.94 2.66 -0.69
CA ALA A 137 -8.21 3.64 -1.48
C ALA A 137 -8.28 5.03 -0.87
N ALA A 138 -9.47 5.46 -0.42
CA ALA A 138 -9.67 6.73 0.24
C ALA A 138 -8.85 6.81 1.55
N LEU A 139 -8.91 5.78 2.40
CA LEU A 139 -8.14 5.71 3.66
C LEU A 139 -6.64 5.88 3.42
N VAL A 140 -6.09 5.13 2.47
CA VAL A 140 -4.64 5.14 2.22
C VAL A 140 -4.20 6.44 1.53
N ASN A 141 -4.98 6.96 0.59
CA ASN A 141 -4.70 8.27 -0.03
C ASN A 141 -4.62 9.37 1.02
N GLU A 142 -5.57 9.35 1.93
CA GLU A 142 -5.69 10.34 2.98
C GLU A 142 -4.57 10.23 4.02
N MET A 143 -4.20 9.01 4.39
CA MET A 143 -3.04 8.77 5.25
C MET A 143 -1.75 9.30 4.60
N VAL A 144 -1.53 9.02 3.31
CA VAL A 144 -0.39 9.58 2.56
C VAL A 144 -0.44 11.10 2.53
N ARG A 145 -1.62 11.70 2.33
CA ARG A 145 -1.81 13.15 2.32
C ARG A 145 -1.43 13.76 3.68
N ARG A 146 -1.94 13.20 4.79
CA ARG A 146 -1.62 13.63 6.15
C ARG A 146 -0.13 13.50 6.44
N VAL A 147 0.49 12.36 6.14
CA VAL A 147 1.93 12.14 6.34
C VAL A 147 2.77 13.15 5.53
N ARG A 148 2.39 13.43 4.28
CA ARG A 148 3.05 14.47 3.47
C ARG A 148 2.92 15.87 4.09
N MET A 149 1.75 16.19 4.62
CA MET A 149 1.52 17.47 5.30
C MET A 149 2.37 17.62 6.56
N GLU A 150 2.48 16.56 7.37
CA GLU A 150 3.24 16.58 8.63
C GLU A 150 4.77 16.54 8.43
N ARG A 151 5.25 15.83 7.40
CA ARG A 151 6.69 15.55 7.23
C ARG A 151 7.37 16.37 6.14
N VAL A 152 6.67 16.66 5.04
CA VAL A 152 7.28 17.21 3.82
C VAL A 152 6.90 18.67 3.58
N ARG A 153 5.62 19.03 3.75
CA ARG A 153 5.12 20.35 3.33
C ARG A 153 5.35 21.41 4.41
N ASN A 154 6.41 22.21 4.26
CA ASN A 154 6.77 23.28 5.21
C ASN A 154 5.60 24.23 5.58
N LYS A 155 4.79 24.64 4.61
CA LYS A 155 3.66 25.58 4.83
C LYS A 155 2.55 25.02 5.73
N THR A 156 2.31 23.71 5.70
CA THR A 156 1.20 23.07 6.45
C THR A 156 1.70 22.21 7.60
N LYS A 157 3.01 22.07 7.77
CA LYS A 157 3.63 21.26 8.83
C LYS A 157 3.21 21.68 10.24
N HIS A 158 2.81 22.94 10.41
CA HIS A 158 2.38 23.49 11.69
C HIS A 158 0.86 23.37 11.93
N LYS A 159 0.09 22.91 10.93
CA LYS A 159 -1.37 22.73 11.03
C LYS A 159 -1.74 21.67 12.07
N VAL A 160 -0.95 20.60 12.15
CA VAL A 160 -1.16 19.51 13.11
C VAL A 160 -0.35 19.78 14.38
N PRO A 161 -1.00 19.86 15.55
CA PRO A 161 -0.31 20.00 16.83
C PRO A 161 0.73 18.88 17.02
N LYS A 162 1.90 19.21 17.59
CA LYS A 162 3.01 18.25 17.72
C LYS A 162 2.61 16.97 18.45
N TRP A 163 1.77 17.09 19.46
CA TRP A 163 1.28 15.97 20.28
C TRP A 163 0.31 15.06 19.53
N MET A 164 -0.25 15.48 18.38
CA MET A 164 -1.21 14.70 17.57
C MET A 164 -0.56 14.07 16.33
N ARG A 165 0.71 14.42 16.03
CA ARG A 165 1.39 13.95 14.82
C ARG A 165 1.59 12.44 14.84
N LEU A 166 1.61 11.86 13.65
CA LEU A 166 1.78 10.42 13.45
C LEU A 166 3.23 10.00 13.70
N THR A 167 3.42 9.10 14.66
CA THR A 167 4.69 8.41 14.88
C THR A 167 4.93 7.34 13.82
N ASP A 168 6.19 6.95 13.59
CA ASP A 168 6.49 5.85 12.64
C ASP A 168 5.78 4.55 13.01
N SER A 169 5.72 4.22 14.30
CA SER A 169 5.01 3.03 14.80
C SER A 169 3.50 3.04 14.47
N GLN A 170 2.85 4.21 14.55
CA GLN A 170 1.43 4.34 14.22
C GLN A 170 1.18 4.20 12.71
N ILE A 171 2.11 4.68 11.88
CA ILE A 171 2.05 4.47 10.43
C ILE A 171 2.22 2.98 10.11
N GLU A 172 3.19 2.30 10.74
CA GLU A 172 3.40 0.87 10.58
C GLU A 172 2.19 0.04 11.04
N SER A 173 1.57 0.42 12.16
CA SER A 173 0.34 -0.21 12.65
C SER A 173 -0.81 -0.05 11.65
N PHE A 174 -1.02 1.17 11.14
CA PHE A 174 -2.01 1.44 10.10
C PHE A 174 -1.80 0.58 8.84
N VAL A 175 -0.57 0.46 8.36
CA VAL A 175 -0.24 -0.40 7.21
C VAL A 175 -0.52 -1.87 7.55
N THR A 176 -0.11 -2.33 8.73
CA THR A 176 -0.32 -3.71 9.19
C THR A 176 -1.80 -4.08 9.25
N ILE A 177 -2.66 -3.17 9.73
CA ILE A 177 -4.11 -3.39 9.82
C ILE A 177 -4.72 -3.62 8.43
N LEU A 178 -4.31 -2.85 7.41
CA LEU A 178 -4.91 -2.86 6.08
C LEU A 178 -4.33 -3.93 5.15
N LEU A 179 -3.08 -4.32 5.34
CA LEU A 179 -2.32 -5.14 4.40
C LEU A 179 -2.98 -6.49 4.07
N PRO A 180 -3.59 -7.25 5.02
CA PRO A 180 -4.32 -8.47 4.71
C PRO A 180 -5.50 -8.23 3.76
N SER A 181 -6.37 -7.26 4.09
CA SER A 181 -7.56 -6.92 3.30
C SER A 181 -7.20 -6.43 1.89
N VAL A 182 -6.14 -5.63 1.77
CA VAL A 182 -5.64 -5.15 0.46
C VAL A 182 -5.04 -6.31 -0.36
N THR A 183 -4.39 -7.28 0.29
CA THR A 183 -3.82 -8.44 -0.39
C THR A 183 -4.90 -9.37 -0.93
N TYR A 184 -5.98 -9.60 -0.18
CA TYR A 184 -7.15 -10.29 -0.70
C TYR A 184 -7.73 -9.55 -1.91
N SER A 185 -7.89 -8.23 -1.78
CA SER A 185 -8.41 -7.40 -2.85
C SER A 185 -7.53 -7.39 -4.10
N ALA A 186 -6.21 -7.62 -3.99
CA ALA A 186 -5.30 -7.68 -5.13
C ALA A 186 -5.60 -8.84 -6.09
N PHE A 187 -6.25 -9.89 -5.58
CA PHE A 187 -6.66 -11.06 -6.36
C PHE A 187 -8.17 -11.14 -6.60
N SER A 188 -8.89 -10.04 -6.35
CA SER A 188 -10.32 -9.94 -6.61
C SER A 188 -10.63 -10.12 -8.11
N THR A 189 -11.74 -10.79 -8.40
CA THR A 189 -12.32 -10.94 -9.74
C THR A 189 -12.83 -9.61 -10.31
N VAL A 190 -13.07 -8.60 -9.46
CA VAL A 190 -13.45 -7.26 -9.90
C VAL A 190 -12.23 -6.56 -10.49
N GLU A 191 -12.20 -6.43 -11.82
CA GLU A 191 -11.08 -5.83 -12.53
C GLU A 191 -10.99 -4.31 -12.29
N THR A 192 -10.21 -3.92 -11.27
CA THR A 192 -9.83 -2.52 -11.03
C THR A 192 -8.34 -2.41 -10.75
N SER A 193 -7.77 -1.22 -10.99
CA SER A 193 -6.40 -0.90 -10.59
C SER A 193 -6.31 -0.38 -9.14
N LEU A 194 -7.41 -0.38 -8.37
CA LEU A 194 -7.42 0.14 -7.00
C LEU A 194 -6.48 -0.65 -6.07
N PRO A 195 -6.48 -1.99 -6.05
CA PRO A 195 -5.66 -2.76 -5.09
C PRO A 195 -4.16 -2.54 -5.28
N SER A 196 -3.69 -2.57 -6.52
CA SER A 196 -2.28 -2.35 -6.86
C SER A 196 -1.84 -0.90 -6.54
N ASN A 197 -2.71 0.08 -6.79
CA ASN A 197 -2.48 1.47 -6.38
C ASN A 197 -2.43 1.64 -4.85
N ILE A 198 -3.30 0.95 -4.10
CA ILE A 198 -3.28 0.95 -2.64
C ILE A 198 -1.96 0.37 -2.13
N LEU A 199 -1.53 -0.79 -2.65
CA LEU A 199 -0.25 -1.40 -2.30
C LEU A 199 0.93 -0.47 -2.56
N ARG A 200 0.93 0.28 -3.67
CA ARG A 200 1.97 1.29 -3.94
C ARG A 200 2.03 2.36 -2.85
N PHE A 201 0.89 2.89 -2.42
CA PHE A 201 0.87 3.90 -1.37
C PHE A 201 1.27 3.34 0.00
N LEU A 202 0.81 2.13 0.35
CA LEU A 202 1.27 1.43 1.54
C LEU A 202 2.79 1.18 1.51
N ALA A 203 3.35 0.80 0.35
CA ALA A 203 4.79 0.61 0.17
C ALA A 203 5.59 1.93 0.28
N PHE A 204 4.99 3.09 -0.01
CA PHE A 204 5.60 4.39 0.28
C PHE A 204 5.56 4.76 1.77
N LEU A 205 4.58 4.25 2.53
CA LEU A 205 4.45 4.46 3.96
C LEU A 205 5.39 3.53 4.75
N ALA A 206 5.31 2.21 4.52
CA ALA A 206 6.10 1.20 5.20
C ALA A 206 6.58 0.10 4.21
N PRO A 207 7.64 0.36 3.43
CA PRO A 207 8.12 -0.57 2.39
C PRO A 207 8.53 -1.93 2.96
N HIS A 208 9.04 -1.96 4.19
CA HIS A 208 9.53 -3.16 4.87
C HIS A 208 8.42 -4.15 5.29
N LEU A 209 7.17 -3.71 5.33
CA LEU A 209 6.02 -4.60 5.58
C LEU A 209 5.43 -5.09 4.26
N VAL A 210 5.31 -4.19 3.28
CA VAL A 210 4.55 -4.41 2.06
C VAL A 210 5.36 -5.14 0.99
N LEU A 211 6.62 -4.73 0.76
CA LEU A 211 7.42 -5.29 -0.34
C LEU A 211 7.67 -6.80 -0.21
N PRO A 212 8.03 -7.35 0.98
CA PRO A 212 8.23 -8.78 1.16
C PRO A 212 6.97 -9.59 0.82
N GLN A 213 5.80 -9.08 1.20
CA GLN A 213 4.52 -9.71 0.91
C GLN A 213 4.17 -9.69 -0.59
N VAL A 214 4.44 -8.57 -1.27
CA VAL A 214 4.27 -8.51 -2.73
C VAL A 214 5.21 -9.47 -3.45
N ILE A 215 6.47 -9.53 -3.00
CA ILE A 215 7.46 -10.50 -3.50
C ILE A 215 6.92 -11.94 -3.36
N ASP A 216 6.37 -12.30 -2.19
CA ASP A 216 5.91 -13.65 -1.89
C ASP A 216 4.80 -14.17 -2.81
N PHE A 217 3.94 -13.31 -3.36
CA PHE A 217 2.92 -13.76 -4.31
C PHE A 217 3.31 -13.55 -5.78
N VAL A 218 4.26 -12.65 -6.06
CA VAL A 218 4.74 -12.39 -7.43
C VAL A 218 5.58 -13.54 -7.95
N TYR A 219 6.55 -14.04 -7.15
CA TYR A 219 7.44 -15.12 -7.61
C TYR A 219 6.69 -16.40 -8.03
N PRO A 220 5.77 -16.95 -7.21
CA PRO A 220 4.97 -18.12 -7.61
C PRO A 220 4.12 -17.92 -8.86
N SER A 221 3.72 -16.68 -9.14
CA SER A 221 2.88 -16.38 -10.30
C SER A 221 3.61 -16.60 -11.62
N PHE A 222 4.95 -16.47 -11.65
CA PHE A 222 5.76 -16.77 -12.84
C PHE A 222 5.85 -18.25 -13.15
N SER A 223 5.88 -19.10 -12.12
CA SER A 223 5.93 -20.56 -12.27
C SER A 223 4.56 -21.17 -12.57
N ASN A 224 3.47 -20.52 -12.14
CA ASN A 224 2.13 -21.09 -12.23
C ASN A 224 1.42 -20.73 -13.54
N THR A 225 1.58 -21.57 -14.56
CA THR A 225 1.01 -21.35 -15.91
C THR A 225 -0.51 -21.53 -15.97
N THR A 226 -1.15 -22.13 -14.96
CA THR A 226 -2.57 -22.50 -14.99
C THR A 226 -3.54 -21.38 -14.55
N GLU A 227 -3.04 -20.27 -13.97
CA GLU A 227 -3.86 -19.17 -13.43
C GLU A 227 -3.47 -17.81 -14.05
N PRO A 228 -3.87 -17.52 -15.32
CA PRO A 228 -3.42 -16.34 -16.04
C PRO A 228 -3.85 -15.01 -15.40
N ASN A 229 -5.05 -14.95 -14.80
CA ASN A 229 -5.54 -13.75 -14.11
C ASN A 229 -4.70 -13.40 -12.88
N ARG A 230 -4.26 -14.43 -12.13
CA ARG A 230 -3.41 -14.25 -10.96
C ARG A 230 -2.05 -13.69 -11.33
N LEU A 231 -1.47 -14.18 -12.43
CA LEU A 231 -0.23 -13.61 -12.98
C LEU A 231 -0.42 -12.15 -13.40
N LYS A 232 -1.49 -11.81 -14.15
CA LYS A 232 -1.82 -10.42 -14.52
C LYS A 232 -1.87 -9.51 -13.28
N GLN A 233 -2.63 -9.89 -12.27
CA GLN A 233 -2.80 -9.12 -11.02
C GLN A 233 -1.48 -8.96 -10.24
N SER A 234 -0.68 -10.02 -10.14
CA SER A 234 0.64 -9.99 -9.53
C SER A 234 1.59 -9.02 -10.25
N LEU A 235 1.59 -9.02 -11.59
CA LEU A 235 2.40 -8.10 -12.39
C LEU A 235 1.94 -6.65 -12.27
N GLU A 236 0.64 -6.41 -12.14
CA GLU A 236 0.10 -5.08 -11.85
C GLU A 236 0.60 -4.58 -10.49
N CYS A 237 0.55 -5.41 -9.45
CA CYS A 237 1.09 -5.08 -8.13
C CYS A 237 2.59 -4.79 -8.19
N LEU A 238 3.37 -5.62 -8.89
CA LEU A 238 4.81 -5.43 -9.07
C LEU A 238 5.12 -4.09 -9.77
N ALA A 239 4.36 -3.76 -10.82
CA ALA A 239 4.53 -2.51 -11.56
C ALA A 239 4.35 -1.28 -10.66
N GLU A 240 3.35 -1.32 -9.78
CA GLU A 240 3.01 -0.23 -8.89
C GLU A 240 4.02 -0.09 -7.73
N VAL A 241 4.54 -1.20 -7.16
CA VAL A 241 5.55 -1.16 -6.07
C VAL A 241 7.00 -1.12 -6.55
N CYS A 242 7.25 -1.12 -7.85
CA CYS A 242 8.59 -1.13 -8.43
C CYS A 242 9.50 -0.01 -7.89
N VAL A 243 8.96 1.20 -7.72
CA VAL A 243 9.73 2.36 -7.22
C VAL A 243 10.25 2.17 -5.79
N PRO A 244 9.40 1.85 -4.79
CA PRO A 244 9.90 1.57 -3.45
C PRO A 244 10.82 0.34 -3.41
N LEU A 245 10.59 -0.68 -4.27
CA LEU A 245 11.45 -1.86 -4.36
C LEU A 245 12.89 -1.50 -4.81
N ILE A 246 13.04 -0.76 -5.91
CA ILE A 246 14.35 -0.36 -6.46
C ILE A 246 15.11 0.56 -5.49
N ARG A 247 14.38 1.41 -4.75
CA ARG A 247 14.97 2.35 -3.79
C ARG A 247 15.48 1.69 -2.51
N ASP A 248 15.13 0.43 -2.27
CA ASP A 248 15.51 -0.28 -1.05
C ASP A 248 16.98 -0.74 -1.10
N ASP A 249 17.86 -0.04 -0.36
CA ASP A 249 19.30 -0.29 -0.36
C ASP A 249 19.81 -1.08 0.86
N GLY A 250 18.90 -1.60 1.68
CA GLY A 250 19.22 -2.40 2.88
C GLY A 250 19.83 -1.60 4.05
N LYS A 251 20.07 -0.30 3.91
CA LYS A 251 20.72 0.51 4.96
C LYS A 251 19.79 0.97 6.06
N ARG A 252 18.49 1.06 5.78
CA ARG A 252 17.48 1.42 6.78
C ARG A 252 17.19 0.24 7.69
N PHE A 253 17.38 0.47 8.99
CA PHE A 253 16.92 -0.41 10.05
C PHE A 253 15.46 -0.12 10.35
N TYR A 254 14.66 -1.17 10.50
CA TYR A 254 13.26 -1.10 10.88
C TYR A 254 13.08 -1.96 12.13
N ALA A 255 12.26 -1.50 13.08
CA ALA A 255 11.95 -2.28 14.28
C ALA A 255 11.18 -3.56 13.91
N ASN A 256 10.22 -3.41 12.99
CA ASN A 256 9.46 -4.51 12.41
C ASN A 256 9.90 -4.70 10.96
N PHE A 257 10.07 -5.94 10.50
CA PHE A 257 10.41 -6.23 9.11
C PHE A 257 9.79 -7.57 8.71
N ASN A 258 8.92 -7.55 7.70
CA ASN A 258 8.36 -8.79 7.17
C ASN A 258 9.45 -9.52 6.38
N LYS A 259 9.70 -10.78 6.68
CA LYS A 259 10.61 -11.60 5.88
C LYS A 259 9.80 -12.26 4.77
N CYS A 260 10.37 -12.36 3.57
CA CYS A 260 9.82 -13.19 2.53
C CYS A 260 9.69 -14.62 3.07
N SER A 261 8.58 -15.28 2.75
CA SER A 261 8.28 -16.66 3.13
C SER A 261 9.37 -17.65 2.71
N ARG A 262 10.05 -17.36 1.59
CA ARG A 262 11.10 -18.19 1.00
C ARG A 262 12.28 -17.37 0.52
N ASN A 263 13.41 -18.03 0.29
CA ASN A 263 14.56 -17.41 -0.37
C ASN A 263 14.38 -17.48 -1.89
N TRP A 264 13.46 -16.67 -2.41
CA TRP A 264 13.05 -16.66 -3.81
C TRP A 264 14.20 -16.50 -4.80
N ILE A 265 15.23 -15.73 -4.44
CA ILE A 265 16.40 -15.52 -5.31
C ILE A 265 17.16 -16.83 -5.51
N ASN A 266 17.34 -17.61 -4.44
CA ASN A 266 18.04 -18.88 -4.52
C ASN A 266 17.18 -19.98 -5.16
N GLU A 267 15.87 -20.02 -4.86
CA GLU A 267 14.94 -20.97 -5.49
C GLU A 267 14.89 -20.77 -7.00
N MET A 268 14.68 -19.54 -7.47
CA MET A 268 14.69 -19.24 -8.91
C MET A 268 16.05 -19.51 -9.56
N ARG A 269 17.16 -19.31 -8.85
CA ARG A 269 18.49 -19.64 -9.37
C ARG A 269 18.65 -21.16 -9.56
N ASN A 270 18.12 -21.96 -8.64
CA ASN A 270 18.21 -23.42 -8.72
C ASN A 270 17.24 -23.97 -9.77
N ASP A 271 16.00 -23.48 -9.82
CA ASP A 271 15.01 -23.85 -10.84
C ASP A 271 15.51 -23.47 -12.25
N ASN A 272 16.18 -22.31 -12.38
CA ASN A 272 16.84 -21.92 -13.63
C ASN A 272 18.04 -22.82 -13.95
N MET A 273 18.73 -23.46 -13.01
CA MET A 273 19.82 -24.39 -13.36
C MET A 273 19.27 -25.70 -13.92
N ASP A 274 18.17 -26.21 -13.37
CA ASP A 274 17.50 -27.42 -13.86
C ASP A 274 16.80 -27.19 -15.21
N SER A 275 16.14 -26.02 -15.38
CA SER A 275 15.52 -25.63 -16.64
C SER A 275 16.52 -25.13 -17.68
N MET A 276 17.65 -24.54 -17.29
CA MET A 276 18.77 -24.24 -18.18
C MET A 276 19.45 -25.53 -18.63
N GLU A 277 19.64 -26.54 -17.78
CA GLU A 277 20.09 -27.88 -18.22
C GLU A 277 19.13 -28.49 -19.25
N ALA A 278 17.82 -28.29 -19.11
CA ALA A 278 16.82 -28.70 -20.10
C ALA A 278 16.85 -27.86 -21.39
N LEU A 279 17.08 -26.54 -21.29
CA LEU A 279 17.26 -25.61 -22.41
C LEU A 279 18.66 -25.67 -23.04
N MET A 280 19.64 -26.31 -22.41
CA MET A 280 20.98 -26.52 -22.98
C MET A 280 20.96 -27.41 -24.24
N PHE A 281 19.81 -28.00 -24.57
CA PHE A 281 19.56 -28.69 -25.83
C PHE A 281 19.11 -27.76 -26.99
N THR A 282 18.74 -26.51 -26.73
CA THR A 282 18.30 -25.55 -27.74
C THR A 282 18.97 -24.18 -27.57
N GLU A 283 19.73 -23.78 -28.58
CA GLU A 283 20.77 -22.75 -28.56
C GLU A 283 20.36 -21.35 -28.07
N SER A 284 21.19 -20.74 -27.20
CA SER A 284 21.66 -19.36 -27.40
C SER A 284 23.04 -19.10 -26.76
N LEU A 285 23.99 -18.59 -27.55
CA LEU A 285 25.38 -18.31 -27.15
C LEU A 285 25.54 -17.01 -26.32
N VAL A 286 24.52 -16.15 -26.31
CA VAL A 286 24.57 -14.82 -25.67
C VAL A 286 24.31 -14.93 -24.16
N LEU A 287 23.30 -15.70 -23.75
CA LEU A 287 23.03 -16.01 -22.34
C LEU A 287 24.16 -16.85 -21.73
N ARG A 288 24.80 -17.71 -22.55
CA ARG A 288 25.98 -18.50 -22.18
C ARG A 288 27.16 -17.65 -21.70
N LYS A 289 27.33 -16.42 -22.21
CA LYS A 289 28.40 -15.50 -21.78
C LYS A 289 28.03 -14.68 -20.54
N MET A 290 26.79 -14.25 -20.40
CA MET A 290 26.36 -13.47 -19.23
C MET A 290 26.20 -14.34 -17.97
N TRP A 291 25.69 -15.58 -18.10
CA TRP A 291 25.43 -16.48 -16.98
C TRP A 291 26.69 -17.19 -16.45
N ASN A 292 27.60 -17.60 -17.33
CA ASN A 292 28.87 -18.24 -16.94
C ASN A 292 29.95 -17.25 -16.48
N SER A 293 29.66 -15.95 -16.54
CA SER A 293 30.48 -14.93 -15.90
C SER A 293 30.36 -15.07 -14.39
N ARG A 294 31.17 -15.96 -13.80
CA ARG A 294 31.45 -15.88 -12.36
C ARG A 294 31.83 -14.44 -12.06
N PRO A 295 31.32 -13.82 -10.98
CA PRO A 295 31.82 -12.51 -10.58
C PRO A 295 33.35 -12.63 -10.47
N PRO A 296 34.12 -11.69 -11.06
CA PRO A 296 35.56 -11.79 -11.09
C PRO A 296 36.07 -12.03 -9.67
N LYS A 297 36.94 -13.02 -9.47
CA LYS A 297 37.42 -13.42 -8.13
C LYS A 297 38.06 -12.25 -7.34
N GLU A 298 38.43 -11.16 -8.01
CA GLU A 298 38.91 -9.92 -7.40
C GLU A 298 37.79 -9.02 -6.82
N SER A 299 36.54 -9.13 -7.30
CA SER A 299 35.40 -8.42 -6.70
C SER A 299 34.92 -9.05 -5.39
N ILE A 300 35.30 -10.30 -5.10
CA ILE A 300 35.00 -10.94 -3.82
C ILE A 300 35.82 -10.28 -2.70
N ARG A 301 37.06 -9.83 -2.97
CA ARG A 301 37.89 -9.11 -1.98
C ARG A 301 37.46 -7.66 -1.76
N SER A 302 37.03 -6.95 -2.82
CA SER A 302 36.54 -5.57 -2.67
C SER A 302 35.11 -5.49 -2.11
N VAL A 303 34.27 -6.50 -2.33
CA VAL A 303 32.94 -6.63 -1.69
C VAL A 303 33.05 -7.13 -0.24
N GLN A 304 34.09 -7.89 0.10
CA GLN A 304 34.37 -8.28 1.50
C GLN A 304 34.84 -7.10 2.37
N LEU A 305 35.47 -6.07 1.80
CA LEU A 305 35.93 -4.89 2.54
C LEU A 305 34.83 -3.85 2.82
N GLN A 306 33.64 -3.97 2.23
CA GLN A 306 32.44 -3.16 2.59
C GLN A 306 31.39 -3.93 3.40
N ARG A 307 31.68 -5.17 3.84
CA ARG A 307 30.79 -5.99 4.69
C ARG A 307 30.81 -5.61 6.19
N ASN A 308 31.54 -4.56 6.57
CA ASN A 308 31.69 -4.16 7.96
C ASN A 308 30.63 -3.16 8.46
N ALA A 309 29.44 -3.12 7.84
CA ALA A 309 28.28 -2.42 8.40
C ALA A 309 27.11 -3.42 8.50
N PRO A 310 26.37 -3.46 9.62
CA PRO A 310 25.31 -4.44 9.89
C PRO A 310 24.02 -4.07 9.14
N GLY A 311 24.07 -4.04 7.80
CA GLY A 311 22.91 -3.81 6.95
C GLY A 311 22.15 -5.09 6.65
N ARG A 312 20.81 -5.00 6.56
CA ARG A 312 19.98 -6.12 6.06
C ARG A 312 20.15 -6.29 4.56
N GLU A 313 19.73 -7.43 4.03
CA GLU A 313 19.73 -7.65 2.59
C GLU A 313 18.81 -6.64 1.87
N PRO A 314 19.33 -5.91 0.86
CA PRO A 314 18.55 -4.98 0.03
C PRO A 314 17.46 -5.70 -0.78
N LEU A 315 16.22 -5.23 -0.69
CA LEU A 315 15.12 -5.82 -1.47
C LEU A 315 15.23 -5.52 -2.97
N ARG A 316 16.00 -4.49 -3.36
CA ARG A 316 16.28 -4.17 -4.77
C ARG A 316 16.92 -5.32 -5.55
N TYR A 317 17.54 -6.32 -4.89
CA TYR A 317 18.05 -7.49 -5.59
C TYR A 317 16.94 -8.34 -6.23
N HIS A 318 15.75 -8.40 -5.60
CA HIS A 318 14.59 -9.05 -6.22
C HIS A 318 14.16 -8.35 -7.50
N ALA A 319 14.38 -7.03 -7.61
CA ALA A 319 14.03 -6.27 -8.80
C ALA A 319 14.79 -6.79 -10.04
N ILE A 320 16.07 -7.12 -9.88
CA ILE A 320 16.92 -7.63 -10.97
C ILE A 320 16.45 -9.03 -11.40
N VAL A 321 16.20 -9.92 -10.44
CA VAL A 321 15.75 -11.29 -10.73
C VAL A 321 14.36 -11.28 -11.38
N LEU A 322 13.43 -10.48 -10.86
CA LEU A 322 12.09 -10.35 -11.43
C LEU A 322 12.11 -9.75 -12.84
N LEU A 323 13.06 -8.86 -13.13
CA LEU A 323 13.27 -8.34 -14.49
C LEU A 323 13.69 -9.46 -15.45
N ASP A 324 14.61 -10.33 -15.03
CA ASP A 324 15.05 -11.49 -15.82
C ASP A 324 13.87 -12.44 -16.08
N CYS A 325 13.12 -12.80 -15.04
CA CYS A 325 11.90 -13.60 -15.17
C CYS A 325 10.87 -12.96 -16.11
N LEU A 326 10.68 -11.64 -16.04
CA LEU A 326 9.78 -10.91 -16.92
C LEU A 326 10.20 -10.96 -18.37
N VAL A 327 11.51 -10.81 -18.66
CA VAL A 327 12.05 -10.87 -20.03
C VAL A 327 11.91 -12.27 -20.60
N SER A 328 12.21 -13.31 -19.80
CA SER A 328 12.01 -14.71 -20.21
C SER A 328 10.53 -15.06 -20.41
N ALA A 329 9.63 -14.41 -19.69
CA ALA A 329 8.19 -14.66 -19.76
C ALA A 329 7.45 -13.83 -20.84
N ILE A 330 8.17 -13.05 -21.66
CA ILE A 330 7.54 -12.29 -22.78
C ILE A 330 7.01 -13.29 -23.81
N ASP A 331 5.68 -13.40 -23.89
CA ASP A 331 4.97 -14.17 -24.90
C ASP A 331 4.29 -13.22 -25.89
N ILE A 332 4.64 -13.36 -27.18
CA ILE A 332 4.07 -12.55 -28.28
C ILE A 332 2.57 -12.81 -28.43
N ASN A 333 2.10 -13.99 -28.01
CA ASN A 333 0.69 -14.37 -28.10
C ASN A 333 -0.16 -13.81 -26.96
N ASP A 334 0.45 -13.32 -25.87
CA ASP A 334 -0.24 -12.76 -24.71
C ASP A 334 0.00 -11.25 -24.62
N ILE A 335 -0.83 -10.49 -25.35
CA ILE A 335 -0.75 -9.02 -25.44
C ILE A 335 -0.83 -8.36 -24.06
N VAL A 336 -1.57 -8.95 -23.11
CA VAL A 336 -1.74 -8.40 -21.76
C VAL A 336 -0.46 -8.54 -20.96
N LYS A 337 0.14 -9.75 -20.91
CA LYS A 337 1.45 -9.96 -20.27
C LYS A 337 2.54 -9.12 -20.92
N LEU A 338 2.55 -9.06 -22.25
CA LEU A 338 3.51 -8.28 -23.01
C LEU A 338 3.42 -6.78 -22.67
N SER A 339 2.21 -6.21 -22.67
CA SER A 339 1.97 -4.82 -22.28
C SER A 339 2.41 -4.52 -20.84
N LEU A 340 2.09 -5.41 -19.89
CA LEU A 340 2.49 -5.29 -18.49
C LEU A 340 4.01 -5.38 -18.31
N ALA A 341 4.65 -6.35 -18.96
CA ALA A 341 6.10 -6.51 -18.97
C ALA A 341 6.77 -5.25 -19.51
N PHE A 342 6.32 -4.72 -20.66
CA PHE A 342 6.84 -3.45 -21.19
C PHE A 342 6.59 -2.27 -20.26
N ARG A 343 5.43 -2.18 -19.59
CA ARG A 343 5.16 -1.12 -18.61
C ARG A 343 6.13 -1.18 -17.43
N VAL A 344 6.40 -2.38 -16.91
CA VAL A 344 7.36 -2.58 -15.81
C VAL A 344 8.77 -2.24 -16.29
N ILE A 345 9.21 -2.88 -17.37
CA ILE A 345 10.55 -2.78 -17.95
C ILE A 345 10.86 -1.33 -18.37
N TYR A 346 10.05 -0.75 -19.27
CA TYR A 346 10.32 0.51 -19.93
C TYR A 346 10.06 1.73 -19.03
N GLN A 347 8.87 1.84 -18.41
CA GLN A 347 8.50 3.05 -17.66
C GLN A 347 9.05 3.12 -16.23
N LYS A 348 9.44 1.99 -15.62
CA LYS A 348 9.77 1.93 -14.19
C LYS A 348 11.19 1.45 -13.91
N TYR A 349 11.70 0.47 -14.66
CA TYR A 349 13.06 -0.05 -14.48
C TYR A 349 14.10 0.77 -15.25
N PHE A 350 14.00 0.89 -16.58
CA PHE A 350 15.03 1.56 -17.39
C PHE A 350 15.20 3.06 -17.10
N ASP A 351 14.11 3.77 -16.78
CA ASP A 351 14.18 5.18 -16.38
C ASP A 351 14.89 5.42 -15.04
N ARG A 352 15.06 4.38 -14.20
CA ARG A 352 15.46 4.54 -12.78
C ARG A 352 16.63 3.67 -12.34
N LEU A 353 16.98 2.64 -13.10
CA LEU A 353 18.20 1.85 -12.92
C LEU A 353 19.17 2.21 -14.04
N PRO A 354 20.27 2.94 -13.77
CA PRO A 354 21.32 3.08 -14.76
C PRO A 354 21.95 1.70 -14.99
N ILE A 355 21.76 1.15 -16.19
CA ILE A 355 22.47 -0.06 -16.62
C ILE A 355 23.87 0.37 -17.03
N ASN A 356 24.70 0.64 -16.03
CA ASN A 356 26.11 0.88 -16.27
C ASN A 356 26.79 -0.48 -16.37
N GLY A 357 27.49 -0.72 -17.49
CA GLY A 357 28.35 -1.89 -17.65
C GLY A 357 29.44 -1.93 -16.56
N PRO A 358 30.16 -3.06 -16.42
CA PRO A 358 31.08 -3.30 -15.30
C PRO A 358 32.33 -2.40 -15.24
N TYR A 359 32.39 -1.33 -16.02
CA TYR A 359 33.51 -0.39 -16.10
C TYR A 359 33.02 1.05 -15.97
N GLU A 360 32.51 1.43 -14.80
CA GLU A 360 32.60 2.81 -14.31
C GLU A 360 32.17 2.87 -12.83
N PRO A 361 33.13 2.80 -11.88
CA PRO A 361 32.84 3.09 -10.49
C PRO A 361 32.77 4.61 -10.32
N ASN A 362 31.65 5.10 -9.79
CA ASN A 362 31.37 6.47 -9.34
C ASN A 362 30.42 7.29 -10.22
N LEU A 363 29.12 7.02 -10.10
CA LEU A 363 28.10 8.07 -10.21
C LEU A 363 27.05 7.86 -9.11
N ILE A 364 27.34 8.54 -8.00
CA ILE A 364 26.48 8.73 -6.83
C ILE A 364 25.07 9.12 -7.28
N PHE A 365 24.05 8.47 -6.70
CA PHE A 365 22.63 8.85 -6.78
C PHE A 365 22.44 10.33 -6.40
N ARG A 366 22.61 11.25 -7.35
CA ARG A 366 22.08 12.61 -7.22
C ARG A 366 20.64 12.57 -7.70
N SER A 367 19.73 12.52 -6.72
CA SER A 367 18.35 12.97 -6.89
C SER A 367 18.38 14.33 -7.58
N LYS A 368 17.97 14.38 -8.86
CA LYS A 368 17.50 15.63 -9.46
C LYS A 368 16.25 16.04 -8.68
N ARG A 369 16.43 16.90 -7.68
CA ARG A 369 15.37 17.77 -7.19
C ARG A 369 15.07 18.74 -8.34
N THR A 370 13.98 18.51 -9.05
CA THR A 370 13.37 19.56 -9.88
C THR A 370 12.65 20.52 -8.93
N ALA A 371 12.91 21.81 -9.15
CA ALA A 371 12.46 22.95 -8.37
C ALA A 371 10.94 23.06 -8.23
#